data_AF-A0A166HWQ8-F1
#
_entry.id   AF-A0A166HWQ8-F1
#
_cell.length_a   1.000
_cell.length_b   1.000
_cell.length_c   1.000
_cell.angle_alpha   90.00
_cell.angle_beta   90.00
_cell.angle_gamma   90.00
#
_symmetry.space_group_name_H-M   'P 1'
#
loop_
_entity.id
_entity.type
_entity.pdbx_description
1 polymer ?
#
loop_
_entity_poly.entity_id
_entity_poly.type
_entity_poly.pdbx_seq_one_letter_code
_entity_poly.pdbx_strand_id
1 'polypeptide(L)'
;GTGAYTKLKTKFEASNFSRRVALRKAFYGAEHDPSLPVEVFVQSVLKARAQLVLVGVEIDDVAAKDVILMNLDSSYATVKTSLLTQPSEPTLETIRTILSSSSNFVDPEISPTITIKSEPGETALAASHSSHGSSATPHRESSGGEGKKDSQGLTWCDSTNDSHCHRCGRTGHYALRCVRDMPPEIK
;
A
#
# COMPACT_ATOMS: atom_id res chain seq x y z
N GLY A 1 21.91 29.34 -47.30
CA GLY A 1 21.23 28.15 -46.78
C GLY A 1 21.41 27.92 -45.28
N THR A 2 22.62 28.09 -44.75
CA THR A 2 22.99 27.69 -43.38
C THR A 2 22.32 28.50 -42.25
N GLY A 3 22.19 29.83 -42.39
CA GLY A 3 21.62 30.67 -41.31
C GLY A 3 20.14 30.43 -40.99
N ALA A 4 19.31 30.07 -41.99
CA ALA A 4 17.90 29.74 -41.76
C ALA A 4 17.73 28.38 -41.08
N TYR A 5 18.53 27.38 -41.50
CA TYR A 5 18.56 26.06 -40.88
C TYR A 5 18.96 26.12 -39.40
N THR A 6 20.01 26.88 -39.06
CA THR A 6 20.43 27.04 -37.66
C THR A 6 19.32 27.64 -36.79
N LYS A 7 18.62 28.68 -37.28
CA LYS A 7 17.50 29.29 -36.55
C LYS A 7 16.34 28.32 -36.31
N LEU A 8 16.00 27.50 -37.32
CA LEU A 8 14.98 26.46 -37.20
C LEU A 8 15.41 25.38 -36.20
N LYS A 9 16.66 24.92 -36.28
CA LYS A 9 17.23 23.93 -35.37
C LYS A 9 17.18 24.42 -33.92
N THR A 10 17.63 25.65 -33.65
CA THR A 10 17.57 26.23 -32.29
C THR A 10 16.15 26.31 -31.76
N LYS A 11 15.17 26.72 -32.58
CA LYS A 11 13.77 26.75 -32.15
C LYS A 11 13.20 25.36 -31.89
N PHE A 12 13.54 24.39 -32.74
CA PHE A 12 13.11 23.00 -32.58
C PHE A 12 13.69 22.38 -31.30
N GLU A 13 14.97 22.58 -31.02
CA GLU A 13 15.64 22.09 -29.80
C GLU A 13 15.09 22.77 -28.53
N ALA A 14 14.85 24.08 -28.56
CA ALA A 14 14.21 24.78 -27.45
C ALA A 14 12.79 24.24 -27.20
N SER A 15 12.02 24.01 -28.27
CA SER A 15 10.69 23.38 -28.18
C SER A 15 10.77 21.95 -27.64
N ASN A 16 11.83 21.20 -27.95
CA ASN A 16 12.06 19.85 -27.42
C ASN A 16 12.29 19.89 -25.89
N PHE A 17 13.09 20.85 -25.39
CA PHE A 17 13.32 21.02 -23.96
C PHE A 17 12.02 21.33 -23.21
N SER A 18 11.26 22.35 -23.64
CA SER A 18 10.00 22.71 -23.00
C SER A 18 8.98 21.57 -23.05
N ARG A 19 8.88 20.87 -24.19
CA ARG A 19 8.00 19.70 -24.34
C ARG A 19 8.40 18.58 -23.39
N ARG A 20 9.70 18.28 -23.27
CA ARG A 20 10.20 17.25 -22.36
C ARG A 20 9.87 17.57 -20.90
N VAL A 21 10.05 18.82 -20.47
CA VAL A 21 9.73 19.25 -19.09
C VAL A 21 8.23 19.13 -18.83
N ALA A 22 7.38 19.60 -19.75
CA ALA A 22 5.93 19.52 -19.62
C ALA A 22 5.44 18.06 -19.53
N LEU A 23 6.00 17.17 -20.36
CA LEU A 23 5.66 15.75 -20.34
C LEU A 23 6.13 15.04 -19.06
N ARG A 24 7.31 15.39 -18.53
CA ARG A 24 7.76 14.85 -17.23
C ARG A 24 6.84 15.31 -16.10
N LYS A 25 6.42 16.58 -16.12
CA LYS A 25 5.44 17.09 -15.16
C LYS A 25 4.12 16.33 -15.26
N ALA A 26 3.63 16.07 -16.47
CA ALA A 26 2.42 15.29 -16.69
C ALA A 26 2.56 13.84 -16.25
N PHE A 27 3.74 13.22 -16.46
CA PHE A 27 4.00 11.84 -16.06
C PHE A 27 4.08 11.69 -14.53
N TYR A 28 4.97 12.43 -13.87
CA TYR A 28 5.16 12.32 -12.42
C TYR A 28 4.05 12.97 -11.59
N GLY A 29 3.33 13.94 -12.15
CA GLY A 29 2.22 14.64 -11.51
C GLY A 29 0.84 14.12 -11.90
N ALA A 30 0.74 12.98 -12.58
CA ALA A 30 -0.55 12.34 -12.81
C ALA A 30 -1.09 11.83 -11.47
N GLU A 31 -2.30 12.24 -11.09
CA GLU A 31 -2.98 11.84 -9.85
C GLU A 31 -4.23 11.03 -10.18
N HIS A 32 -4.53 10.01 -9.37
CA HIS A 32 -5.73 9.22 -9.53
C HIS A 32 -6.95 9.96 -8.96
N ASP A 33 -7.92 10.24 -9.83
CA ASP A 33 -9.23 10.76 -9.44
C ASP A 33 -10.18 9.59 -9.14
N PRO A 34 -10.63 9.39 -7.88
CA PRO A 34 -11.49 8.28 -7.50
C PRO A 34 -12.92 8.39 -8.07
N SER A 35 -13.30 9.55 -8.65
CA SER A 35 -14.58 9.69 -9.35
C SER A 35 -14.57 9.06 -10.75
N LEU A 36 -13.39 8.68 -11.26
CA LEU A 36 -13.19 8.04 -12.54
C LEU A 36 -12.66 6.60 -12.36
N PRO A 37 -12.87 5.70 -13.33
CA PRO A 37 -12.27 4.37 -13.30
C PRO A 37 -10.73 4.45 -13.24
N VAL A 38 -10.11 3.58 -12.43
CA VAL A 38 -8.65 3.52 -12.25
C VAL A 38 -7.90 3.28 -13.56
N GLU A 39 -8.53 2.62 -14.53
CA GLU A 39 -8.00 2.43 -15.89
C GLU A 39 -7.71 3.75 -16.58
N VAL A 40 -8.55 4.77 -16.38
CA VAL A 40 -8.37 6.09 -17.01
C VAL A 40 -7.07 6.71 -16.50
N PHE A 41 -6.83 6.62 -15.19
CA PHE A 41 -5.59 7.07 -14.57
C PHE A 41 -4.38 6.27 -15.08
N VAL A 42 -4.43 4.93 -15.04
CA VAL A 42 -3.33 4.08 -15.54
C VAL A 42 -3.01 4.37 -17.00
N GLN A 43 -4.03 4.51 -17.85
CA GLN A 43 -3.85 4.87 -19.27
C GLN A 43 -3.22 6.26 -19.44
N SER A 44 -3.58 7.22 -18.60
CA SER A 44 -2.99 8.57 -18.65
C SER A 44 -1.48 8.54 -18.39
N VAL A 45 -1.03 7.75 -17.41
CA VAL A 45 0.38 7.55 -17.08
C VAL A 45 1.12 6.88 -18.24
N LEU A 46 0.56 5.79 -18.79
CA LEU A 46 1.17 5.08 -19.92
C LEU A 46 1.24 5.93 -21.20
N LYS A 47 0.22 6.77 -21.44
CA LYS A 47 0.22 7.72 -22.55
C LYS A 47 1.31 8.78 -22.37
N ALA A 48 1.45 9.33 -21.16
CA ALA A 48 2.51 10.30 -20.85
C ALA A 48 3.91 9.66 -21.02
N ARG A 49 4.08 8.41 -20.58
CA ARG A 49 5.29 7.61 -20.83
C ARG A 49 5.58 7.47 -22.33
N ALA A 50 4.61 7.04 -23.12
CA ALA A 50 4.79 6.88 -24.57
C ALA A 50 5.18 8.20 -25.24
N GLN A 51 4.59 9.32 -24.80
CA GLN A 51 4.96 10.65 -25.28
C GLN A 51 6.39 11.04 -24.91
N LEU A 52 6.87 10.69 -23.71
CA LEU A 52 8.27 10.90 -23.30
C LEU A 52 9.25 10.11 -24.18
N VAL A 53 8.94 8.85 -24.46
CA VAL A 53 9.74 8.00 -25.36
C VAL A 53 9.82 8.61 -26.76
N LEU A 54 8.71 9.13 -27.28
CA LEU A 54 8.69 9.84 -28.57
C LEU A 54 9.53 11.12 -28.61
N VAL A 55 9.89 11.71 -27.46
CA VAL A 55 10.80 12.87 -27.38
C VAL A 55 12.25 12.44 -27.15
N GLY A 56 12.53 11.13 -27.10
CA GLY A 56 13.84 10.57 -26.82
C GLY A 56 14.18 10.49 -25.33
N VAL A 57 13.16 10.43 -24.46
CA VAL A 57 13.36 10.12 -23.03
C VAL A 57 12.94 8.69 -22.77
N GLU A 58 13.90 7.85 -22.42
CA GLU A 58 13.62 6.48 -21.99
C GLU A 58 13.03 6.50 -20.58
N ILE A 59 11.90 5.79 -20.43
CA ILE A 59 11.21 5.58 -19.15
C ILE A 59 10.98 4.07 -19.06
N ASP A 60 11.59 3.47 -18.06
CA ASP A 60 11.48 2.04 -17.79
C ASP A 60 10.11 1.68 -17.19
N ASP A 61 9.83 0.38 -17.17
CA ASP A 61 8.59 -0.11 -16.58
C ASP A 61 8.59 0.08 -15.06
N VAL A 62 9.76 0.10 -14.41
CA VAL A 62 9.89 0.36 -12.96
C VAL A 62 9.36 1.76 -12.63
N ALA A 63 9.84 2.81 -13.31
CA ALA A 63 9.33 4.16 -13.08
C ALA A 63 7.82 4.29 -13.38
N ALA A 64 7.29 3.55 -14.36
CA ALA A 64 5.86 3.54 -14.64
C ALA A 64 5.06 2.91 -13.49
N LYS A 65 5.53 1.79 -12.93
CA LYS A 65 4.91 1.13 -11.76
C LYS A 65 4.97 2.03 -10.54
N ASP A 66 6.13 2.64 -10.28
CA ASP A 66 6.32 3.54 -9.15
C ASP A 66 5.36 4.73 -9.20
N VAL A 67 5.22 5.38 -10.37
CA VAL A 67 4.29 6.50 -10.54
C VAL A 67 2.84 6.07 -10.31
N ILE A 68 2.43 4.91 -10.87
CA ILE A 68 1.07 4.38 -10.67
C ILE A 68 0.81 4.14 -9.19
N LEU A 69 1.71 3.46 -8.48
CA LEU A 69 1.52 3.12 -7.08
C LEU A 69 1.66 4.35 -6.17
N MET A 70 2.57 5.28 -6.48
CA MET A 70 2.81 6.49 -5.70
C MET A 70 1.58 7.40 -5.69
N ASN A 71 0.98 7.62 -6.86
CA ASN A 71 -0.11 8.59 -7.05
C ASN A 71 -1.51 7.96 -7.08
N LEU A 72 -1.62 6.69 -6.66
CA LEU A 72 -2.90 6.02 -6.49
C LEU A 72 -3.66 6.60 -5.30
N ASP A 73 -4.97 6.82 -5.47
CA ASP A 73 -5.82 7.31 -4.40
C ASP A 73 -5.86 6.37 -3.18
N SER A 74 -6.11 6.97 -2.01
CA SER A 74 -6.21 6.28 -0.72
C SER A 74 -7.28 5.19 -0.66
N SER A 75 -8.33 5.25 -1.49
CA SER A 75 -9.34 4.17 -1.62
C SER A 75 -8.74 2.82 -2.00
N TYR A 76 -7.57 2.81 -2.66
CA TYR A 76 -6.85 1.60 -3.04
C TYR A 76 -5.71 1.25 -2.06
N ALA A 77 -5.66 1.85 -0.87
CA ALA A 77 -4.57 1.65 0.10
C ALA A 77 -4.31 0.17 0.42
N THR A 78 -5.37 -0.63 0.61
CA THR A 78 -5.25 -2.07 0.88
C THR A 78 -4.59 -2.81 -0.28
N VAL A 79 -5.01 -2.52 -1.51
CA VAL A 79 -4.46 -3.14 -2.74
C VAL A 79 -3.00 -2.72 -2.93
N LYS A 80 -2.69 -1.43 -2.73
CA LYS A 80 -1.33 -0.88 -2.78
C LYS A 80 -0.42 -1.56 -1.75
N THR A 81 -0.84 -1.69 -0.50
CA THR A 81 -0.05 -2.39 0.53
C THR A 81 0.16 -3.85 0.18
N SER A 82 -0.87 -4.54 -0.33
CA SER A 82 -0.74 -5.92 -0.79
C SER A 82 0.30 -6.05 -1.89
N LEU A 83 0.27 -5.18 -2.92
CA LEU A 83 1.23 -5.17 -4.01
C LEU A 83 2.67 -4.88 -3.55
N LEU A 84 2.86 -3.95 -2.61
CA LEU A 84 4.18 -3.56 -2.11
C LEU A 84 4.81 -4.58 -1.16
N THR A 85 4.00 -5.45 -0.55
CA THR A 85 4.48 -6.48 0.41
C THR A 85 4.67 -7.85 -0.22
N GLN A 86 4.43 -7.99 -1.52
CA GLN A 86 4.67 -9.26 -2.22
C GLN A 86 6.16 -9.61 -2.21
N PRO A 87 6.50 -10.91 -2.11
CA PRO A 87 7.90 -11.36 -2.11
C PRO A 87 8.60 -11.15 -3.46
N SER A 88 7.83 -11.02 -4.53
CA SER A 88 8.32 -10.78 -5.89
C SER A 88 7.68 -9.52 -6.44
N GLU A 89 8.47 -8.70 -7.13
CA GLU A 89 7.97 -7.47 -7.74
C GLU A 89 7.01 -7.79 -8.90
N PRO A 90 5.74 -7.33 -8.83
CA PRO A 90 4.77 -7.62 -9.87
C PRO A 90 5.10 -6.88 -11.18
N THR A 91 4.69 -7.48 -12.29
CA THR A 91 4.79 -6.86 -13.61
C THR A 91 3.76 -5.74 -13.76
N LEU A 92 4.01 -4.82 -14.69
CA LEU A 92 3.11 -3.71 -14.97
C LEU A 92 1.70 -4.18 -15.39
N GLU A 93 1.62 -5.28 -16.16
CA GLU A 93 0.34 -5.88 -16.56
C GLU A 93 -0.41 -6.52 -15.39
N THR A 94 0.31 -7.17 -14.47
CA THR A 94 -0.27 -7.75 -13.26
C THR A 94 -0.84 -6.64 -12.36
N ILE A 95 -0.09 -5.55 -12.15
CA ILE A 95 -0.58 -4.40 -11.38
C ILE A 95 -1.86 -3.84 -12.02
N ARG A 96 -1.85 -3.61 -13.33
CA ARG A 96 -3.03 -3.13 -14.07
C ARG A 96 -4.24 -4.04 -13.83
N THR A 97 -4.06 -5.35 -13.99
CA THR A 97 -5.15 -6.34 -13.84
C THR A 97 -5.72 -6.36 -12.42
N ILE A 98 -4.85 -6.29 -11.40
CA ILE A 98 -5.26 -6.28 -9.99
C ILE A 98 -6.03 -4.99 -9.67
N LEU A 99 -5.53 -3.83 -10.10
CA LEU A 99 -6.22 -2.55 -9.90
C LEU A 99 -7.59 -2.55 -10.59
N SER A 100 -7.64 -3.03 -11.83
CA SER A 100 -8.88 -3.19 -12.59
C SER A 100 -9.91 -4.12 -11.96
N SER A 101 -9.44 -5.17 -11.28
CA SER A 101 -10.34 -6.11 -10.59
C SER A 101 -10.85 -5.53 -9.27
N SER A 102 -10.02 -4.70 -8.62
CA SER A 102 -10.30 -4.11 -7.30
C SER A 102 -11.28 -2.93 -7.38
N SER A 103 -11.45 -2.30 -8.55
CA SER A 103 -12.40 -1.21 -8.77
C SER A 103 -13.87 -1.63 -8.62
N ASN A 104 -14.15 -2.95 -8.63
CA ASN A 104 -15.49 -3.51 -8.42
C ASN A 104 -15.83 -3.73 -6.93
N PHE A 105 -14.88 -3.52 -6.02
CA PHE A 105 -15.07 -3.65 -4.57
C PHE A 105 -15.32 -2.27 -3.93
N VAL A 106 -16.43 -1.63 -4.30
CA VAL A 106 -16.95 -0.48 -3.54
C VAL A 106 -18.33 -0.86 -3.00
N ASP A 107 -18.32 -1.73 -1.99
CA ASP A 107 -19.44 -1.90 -1.06
C ASP A 107 -18.90 -1.60 0.36
N PRO A 108 -19.49 -0.68 1.15
CA PRO A 108 -18.87 -0.17 2.38
C PRO A 108 -18.85 -1.13 3.59
N GLU A 109 -19.23 -2.40 3.46
CA GLU A 109 -19.48 -3.25 4.64
C GLU A 109 -18.89 -4.67 4.61
N ILE A 110 -18.00 -5.03 3.68
CA ILE A 110 -17.40 -6.39 3.71
C ILE A 110 -15.91 -6.37 3.33
N SER A 111 -15.06 -6.67 4.33
CA SER A 111 -13.65 -7.03 4.13
C SER A 111 -13.51 -8.16 3.09
N PRO A 112 -12.73 -8.01 2.00
CA PRO A 112 -12.53 -9.11 1.08
C PRO A 112 -11.42 -10.02 1.62
N THR A 113 -11.79 -11.22 2.04
CA THR A 113 -10.85 -12.35 2.04
C THR A 113 -10.62 -12.72 0.58
N ILE A 114 -9.51 -12.25 -0.01
CA ILE A 114 -9.05 -12.73 -1.31
C ILE A 114 -8.59 -14.18 -1.12
N THR A 115 -9.42 -15.15 -1.51
CA THR A 115 -9.05 -16.57 -1.57
C THR A 115 -8.20 -16.81 -2.82
N ILE A 116 -6.88 -16.93 -2.65
CA ILE A 116 -5.99 -17.48 -3.67
C ILE A 116 -5.95 -19.01 -3.49
N LYS A 117 -6.40 -19.74 -4.51
CA LYS A 117 -6.35 -21.20 -4.61
C LYS A 117 -4.90 -21.67 -4.77
N SER A 118 -4.40 -22.45 -3.82
CA SER A 118 -3.13 -23.19 -3.93
C SER A 118 -3.41 -24.68 -3.87
N GLU A 119 -2.97 -25.43 -4.89
CA GLU A 119 -3.13 -26.89 -5.00
C GLU A 119 -2.03 -27.63 -4.19
N PRO A 120 -2.27 -28.87 -3.71
CA PRO A 120 -1.36 -29.55 -2.79
C PRO A 120 -0.28 -30.35 -3.54
N GLY A 121 0.99 -30.03 -3.29
CA GLY A 121 2.14 -30.85 -3.70
C GLY A 121 2.72 -31.57 -2.49
N GLU A 122 2.58 -32.91 -2.47
CA GLU A 122 3.17 -33.81 -1.48
C GLU A 122 4.69 -33.92 -1.67
N THR A 123 5.46 -33.71 -0.59
CA THR A 123 6.73 -34.41 -0.37
C THR A 123 6.99 -34.52 1.13
N ALA A 124 6.99 -35.76 1.62
CA ALA A 124 7.36 -36.14 2.98
C ALA A 124 8.81 -36.63 3.02
N LEU A 125 9.63 -36.11 3.94
CA LEU A 125 10.83 -36.80 4.47
C LEU A 125 11.04 -36.41 5.95
N ALA A 126 11.15 -37.46 6.78
CA ALA A 126 11.47 -37.49 8.22
C ALA A 126 13.00 -37.32 8.46
N ALA A 127 13.61 -37.14 9.64
CA ALA A 127 13.22 -37.27 11.05
C ALA A 127 14.20 -36.51 12.00
N SER A 128 13.69 -36.20 13.20
CA SER A 128 14.28 -36.25 14.56
C SER A 128 15.48 -35.37 15.03
N HIS A 129 15.14 -34.52 16.02
CA HIS A 129 15.77 -34.23 17.34
C HIS A 129 17.11 -33.44 17.39
N SER A 130 17.42 -32.48 18.28
CA SER A 130 16.86 -32.06 19.58
C SER A 130 17.16 -30.56 19.87
N SER A 131 16.19 -29.92 20.56
CA SER A 131 16.29 -28.88 21.63
C SER A 131 17.16 -27.62 21.52
N HIS A 132 16.49 -26.46 21.44
CA HIS A 132 16.45 -25.33 22.42
C HIS A 132 15.68 -24.16 21.74
N GLY A 133 14.37 -23.98 21.95
CA GLY A 133 13.75 -23.19 23.03
C GLY A 133 13.24 -21.84 22.48
N SER A 134 12.01 -21.78 21.92
CA SER A 134 10.75 -21.26 22.52
C SER A 134 10.72 -19.72 22.64
N SER A 135 9.68 -18.97 22.23
CA SER A 135 8.24 -19.24 22.36
C SER A 135 7.41 -18.47 21.32
N ALA A 136 6.46 -19.19 20.72
CA ALA A 136 5.29 -18.65 20.06
C ALA A 136 4.26 -18.19 21.11
N THR A 137 3.63 -17.04 20.88
CA THR A 137 2.44 -16.61 21.65
C THR A 137 1.19 -17.32 21.11
N PRO A 138 0.37 -17.95 21.98
CA PRO A 138 -0.86 -18.60 21.57
C PRO A 138 -2.00 -17.58 21.38
N HIS A 139 -2.85 -17.90 20.41
CA HIS A 139 -4.18 -17.34 20.24
C HIS A 139 -4.98 -17.62 21.52
N ARG A 140 -5.34 -16.57 22.27
CA ARG A 140 -6.18 -16.70 23.46
C ARG A 140 -7.62 -16.41 23.06
N GLU A 141 -8.44 -17.46 23.15
CA GLU A 141 -9.89 -17.40 23.04
C GLU A 141 -10.46 -16.31 23.94
N SER A 142 -11.37 -15.52 23.39
CA SER A 142 -12.19 -14.55 24.09
C SER A 142 -13.18 -15.29 24.99
N SER A 143 -12.71 -15.71 26.16
CA SER A 143 -13.56 -16.11 27.28
C SER A 143 -13.65 -14.92 28.22
N GLY A 144 -14.87 -14.42 28.44
CA GLY A 144 -15.20 -13.29 29.32
C GLY A 144 -14.81 -13.55 30.77
N GLY A 145 -13.53 -13.39 31.08
CA GLY A 145 -12.99 -13.35 32.43
C GLY A 145 -12.93 -11.90 32.90
N GLU A 146 -13.48 -11.64 34.09
CA GLU A 146 -13.42 -10.35 34.78
C GLU A 146 -11.98 -9.82 34.77
N GLY A 147 -11.69 -8.88 33.87
CA GLY A 147 -10.36 -8.28 33.79
C GLY A 147 -10.03 -7.57 35.10
N LYS A 148 -8.75 -7.61 35.49
CA LYS A 148 -8.34 -7.03 36.77
C LYS A 148 -8.63 -5.54 36.75
N LYS A 149 -9.38 -5.08 37.75
CA LYS A 149 -9.79 -3.68 37.89
C LYS A 149 -8.74 -2.92 38.68
N ASP A 150 -8.49 -1.67 38.29
CA ASP A 150 -7.73 -0.74 39.12
C ASP A 150 -8.52 -0.36 40.38
N SER A 151 -7.92 0.43 41.27
CA SER A 151 -8.57 0.93 42.49
C SER A 151 -9.80 1.81 42.25
N GLN A 152 -10.08 2.17 40.99
CA GLN A 152 -11.23 2.95 40.56
C GLN A 152 -12.23 2.11 39.74
N GLY A 153 -12.05 0.79 39.68
CA GLY A 153 -12.96 -0.13 39.02
C GLY A 153 -12.76 -0.26 37.50
N LEU A 154 -11.71 0.34 36.93
CA LEU A 154 -11.43 0.30 35.49
C LEU A 154 -10.59 -0.93 35.12
N THR A 155 -11.01 -1.61 34.06
CA THR A 155 -10.40 -2.85 33.60
C THR A 155 -9.13 -2.58 32.79
N TRP A 156 -8.02 -3.24 33.15
CA TRP A 156 -6.80 -3.21 32.35
C TRP A 156 -6.94 -4.03 31.06
N CYS A 157 -6.32 -3.58 29.97
CA CYS A 157 -6.34 -4.27 28.67
C CYS A 157 -7.75 -4.49 28.08
N ASP A 158 -8.69 -3.59 28.36
CA ASP A 158 -10.06 -3.69 27.83
C ASP A 158 -10.14 -3.09 26.42
N SER A 159 -10.34 -3.96 25.43
CA SER A 159 -10.53 -3.59 24.02
C SER A 159 -12.02 -3.49 23.64
N THR A 160 -12.94 -3.62 24.60
CA THR A 160 -14.39 -3.59 24.31
C THR A 160 -14.94 -2.18 24.18
N ASN A 161 -14.20 -1.16 24.63
CA ASN A 161 -14.64 0.23 24.59
C ASN A 161 -13.61 1.14 23.91
N ASP A 162 -13.96 1.62 22.72
CA ASP A 162 -13.12 2.43 21.83
C ASP A 162 -12.96 3.89 22.31
N SER A 163 -13.76 4.32 23.28
CA SER A 163 -13.69 5.67 23.86
C SER A 163 -12.67 5.81 25.00
N HIS A 164 -11.96 4.72 25.32
CA HIS A 164 -11.06 4.63 26.46
C HIS A 164 -9.68 4.11 26.05
N CYS A 165 -8.67 4.46 26.82
CA CYS A 165 -7.34 3.91 26.64
C CYS A 165 -7.37 2.39 26.82
N HIS A 166 -7.17 1.62 25.75
CA HIS A 166 -7.20 0.15 25.82
C HIS A 166 -6.18 -0.44 26.80
N ARG A 167 -5.15 0.33 27.22
CA ARG A 167 -4.18 -0.11 28.21
C ARG A 167 -4.66 0.06 29.65
N CYS A 168 -5.28 1.19 30.00
CA CYS A 168 -5.62 1.54 31.40
C CYS A 168 -7.11 1.87 31.66
N GLY A 169 -7.96 1.76 30.64
CA GLY A 169 -9.41 1.98 30.72
C GLY A 169 -9.88 3.44 30.80
N ARG A 170 -8.97 4.44 30.82
CA ARG A 170 -9.34 5.85 31.05
C ARG A 170 -9.54 6.65 29.76
N THR A 171 -10.45 7.62 29.78
CA THR A 171 -10.66 8.59 28.70
C THR A 171 -9.51 9.60 28.59
N GLY A 172 -9.45 10.31 27.45
CA GLY A 172 -8.55 11.45 27.25
C GLY A 172 -7.17 11.12 26.69
N HIS A 173 -6.86 9.85 26.46
CA HIS A 173 -5.63 9.43 25.77
C HIS A 173 -5.77 8.04 25.14
N TYR A 174 -4.93 7.76 24.14
CA TYR A 174 -4.80 6.44 23.52
C TYR A 174 -3.67 5.63 24.18
N ALA A 175 -3.67 4.31 24.00
CA ALA A 175 -2.70 3.38 24.61
C ALA A 175 -1.22 3.76 24.35
N LEU A 176 -0.93 4.32 23.17
CA LEU A 176 0.40 4.82 22.77
C LEU A 176 0.88 6.02 23.60
N ARG A 177 -0.03 6.77 24.23
CA ARG A 177 0.26 7.93 25.10
C ARG A 177 -0.08 7.66 26.58
N CYS A 178 -0.25 6.39 26.95
CA CYS A 178 -0.56 6.01 28.32
C CYS A 178 0.68 6.12 29.21
N VAL A 179 0.66 7.08 30.14
CA VAL A 179 1.73 7.29 31.13
C VAL A 179 1.62 6.39 32.37
N ARG A 180 0.57 5.56 32.45
CA ARG A 180 0.37 4.63 33.57
C ARG A 180 1.13 3.33 33.34
N ASP A 181 1.95 2.99 34.33
CA ASP A 181 2.60 1.68 34.39
C ASP A 181 1.60 0.58 34.72
N MET A 182 1.68 -0.48 33.92
CA MET A 182 0.89 -1.69 34.13
C MET A 182 1.40 -2.42 35.38
N PRO A 183 0.50 -2.86 36.29
CA PRO A 183 0.89 -3.66 37.45
C PRO A 183 1.69 -4.90 37.03
N PRO A 184 2.68 -5.33 37.83
CA PRO A 184 3.55 -6.46 37.49
C PRO A 184 2.80 -7.78 37.30
N GLU A 185 1.59 -7.89 37.85
CA GLU A 185 0.73 -9.06 37.75
C GLU A 185 -0.02 -9.16 36.40
N ILE A 186 0.02 -8.11 35.57
CA ILE A 186 -0.65 -8.01 34.27
C ILE A 186 0.38 -7.90 33.11
N LYS A 187 1.63 -7.54 33.43
CA LYS A 187 2.74 -7.43 32.44
C LYS A 187 3.13 -8.77 31.83
#